data_AF-A0A3L6RHV0-F1
#
_entry.id   AF-A0A3L6RHV0-F1
#
_cell.length_a   1.000
_cell.length_b   1.000
_cell.length_c   1.000
_cell.angle_alpha   90.00
_cell.angle_beta   90.00
_cell.angle_gamma   90.00
#
_symmetry.space_group_name_H-M   'P 1'
#
loop_
_entity.id
_entity.type
_entity.pdbx_description
1 polymer ?
#
loop_
_entity_poly.entity_id
_entity_poly.type
_entity_poly.pdbx_seq_one_letter_code
_entity_poly.pdbx_strand_id
1 'polypeptide(L)'
;MSLSTDYFRDTFAPLNNELNTGFYYMKSTNRSIEMIRYWRAAKSRFPDGSEQGVFNKIKHELVSKLQGRIEALETAYFSGFCEFHDDLNKVCTMHANCCIGLENKVLDLRDKAADWRNYTALTPEERKKGVFNKWTPPARCWKTIGWNL
;
A
#
# COMPACT_ATOMS: atom_id res chain seq x y z
N MET A 1 -1.46 -0.94 -14.88
CA MET A 1 -1.40 -0.14 -13.65
C MET A 1 -1.17 -1.11 -12.54
N SER A 2 -0.11 -0.94 -11.78
CA SER A 2 0.18 -1.80 -10.64
C SER A 2 0.00 -0.95 -9.39
N LEU A 3 -0.77 -1.43 -8.41
CA LEU A 3 -1.13 -0.68 -7.21
C LEU A 3 -0.77 -1.45 -5.95
N SER A 4 -0.39 -0.73 -4.90
CA SER A 4 -0.38 -1.28 -3.54
C SER A 4 -1.75 -1.84 -3.15
N THR A 5 -1.77 -2.67 -2.10
CA THR A 5 -3.00 -3.21 -1.51
C THR A 5 -3.02 -2.93 -0.01
N ASP A 6 -4.22 -2.84 0.56
CA ASP A 6 -4.36 -2.80 2.02
C ASP A 6 -4.23 -4.20 2.62
N TYR A 7 -4.82 -5.20 1.95
CA TYR A 7 -4.67 -6.61 2.26
C TYR A 7 -4.54 -7.39 0.95
N PHE A 8 -3.49 -8.20 0.84
CA PHE A 8 -3.22 -8.98 -0.35
C PHE A 8 -3.63 -10.43 -0.15
N ARG A 9 -4.34 -10.99 -1.14
CA ARG A 9 -4.64 -12.42 -1.22
C ARG A 9 -4.26 -12.89 -2.62
N ASP A 10 -3.34 -13.84 -2.69
CA ASP A 10 -2.87 -14.50 -3.92
C ASP A 10 -3.99 -15.32 -4.60
N THR A 11 -4.89 -15.87 -3.80
CA THR A 11 -6.09 -16.59 -4.26
C THR A 11 -7.13 -15.69 -4.95
N PHE A 12 -7.01 -14.36 -4.83
CA PHE A 12 -7.96 -13.42 -5.40
C PHE A 12 -7.53 -12.99 -6.80
N ALA A 13 -8.49 -12.86 -7.72
CA ALA A 13 -8.27 -12.10 -8.94
C ALA A 13 -7.79 -10.68 -8.58
N PRO A 14 -6.93 -10.02 -9.39
CA PRO A 14 -6.33 -8.74 -9.02
C PRO A 14 -7.33 -7.66 -8.59
N LEU A 15 -8.50 -7.61 -9.23
CA LEU A 15 -9.55 -6.64 -8.91
C LEU A 15 -10.31 -6.97 -7.62
N ASN A 16 -10.27 -8.21 -7.12
CA ASN A 16 -10.94 -8.59 -5.88
C ASN A 16 -10.12 -8.25 -4.63
N ASN A 17 -8.84 -7.90 -4.79
CA ASN A 17 -8.04 -7.33 -3.71
C ASN A 17 -8.53 -5.92 -3.33
N GLU A 18 -8.30 -5.53 -2.08
CA GLU A 18 -8.52 -4.16 -1.60
C GLU A 18 -7.37 -3.27 -2.08
N LEU A 19 -7.55 -2.66 -3.25
CA LEU A 19 -6.52 -1.87 -3.91
C LEU A 19 -6.34 -0.54 -3.17
N ASN A 20 -5.08 -0.19 -2.91
CA ASN A 20 -4.70 1.07 -2.28
C ASN A 20 -4.06 2.00 -3.31
N THR A 21 -4.54 3.25 -3.37
CA THR A 21 -4.10 4.25 -4.34
C THR A 21 -3.01 5.20 -3.82
N GLY A 22 -2.44 4.92 -2.66
CA GLY A 22 -1.33 5.67 -2.07
C GLY A 22 0.02 5.37 -2.73
N PHE A 23 0.18 4.20 -3.34
CA PHE A 23 1.32 3.87 -4.19
C PHE A 23 0.84 3.13 -5.44
N TYR A 24 1.19 3.66 -6.62
CA TYR A 24 0.90 3.00 -7.88
C TYR A 24 1.88 3.41 -8.99
N TYR A 25 2.00 2.54 -9.98
CA TYR A 25 2.77 2.78 -11.19
C TYR A 25 1.90 2.63 -12.45
N MET A 26 2.09 3.56 -13.39
CA MET A 26 1.52 3.52 -14.72
C MET A 26 2.52 4.04 -15.75
N LYS A 27 2.77 3.29 -16.81
CA LYS A 27 3.44 3.83 -18.00
C LYS A 27 2.52 4.83 -18.68
N SER A 28 3.02 6.03 -18.95
CA SER A 28 2.26 7.06 -19.66
C SER A 28 1.96 6.63 -21.10
N THR A 29 0.67 6.51 -21.39
CA THR A 29 0.07 6.16 -22.68
C THR A 29 -1.27 6.87 -22.79
N ASN A 30 -1.82 7.01 -24.00
CA ASN A 30 -3.16 7.59 -24.17
C ASN A 30 -4.20 6.86 -23.30
N ARG A 31 -4.12 5.54 -23.21
CA ARG A 31 -5.03 4.73 -22.38
C ARG A 31 -4.85 4.99 -20.88
N SER A 32 -3.63 5.08 -20.36
CA SER A 32 -3.42 5.37 -18.93
C SER A 32 -3.88 6.79 -18.58
N ILE A 33 -3.71 7.75 -19.50
CA ILE A 33 -4.20 9.12 -19.32
C ILE A 33 -5.72 9.11 -19.22
N GLU A 34 -6.40 8.38 -20.12
CA GLU A 34 -7.86 8.23 -20.07
C GLU A 34 -8.33 7.50 -18.79
N MET A 35 -7.60 6.48 -18.32
CA MET A 35 -7.90 5.84 -17.04
C MET A 35 -7.86 6.83 -15.86
N ILE A 36 -6.83 7.69 -15.78
CA ILE A 36 -6.73 8.72 -14.74
C ILE A 36 -7.84 9.76 -14.87
N ARG A 37 -8.16 10.21 -16.10
CA ARG A 37 -9.27 11.15 -16.36
C ARG A 37 -10.61 10.55 -15.92
N TYR A 38 -10.85 9.29 -16.26
CA TYR A 38 -12.06 8.57 -15.88
C TYR A 38 -12.19 8.42 -14.37
N TRP A 39 -11.10 8.05 -13.70
CA TRP A 39 -11.07 7.95 -12.25
C TRP A 39 -11.35 9.28 -11.56
N ARG A 40 -10.68 10.36 -11.98
CA ARG A 40 -10.93 11.70 -11.46
C ARG A 40 -12.38 12.15 -11.68
N ALA A 41 -12.93 11.91 -12.87
CA ALA A 41 -14.32 12.28 -13.19
C ALA A 41 -15.33 11.49 -12.35
N ALA A 42 -15.01 10.25 -11.97
CA ALA A 42 -15.87 9.42 -11.15
C ALA A 42 -16.12 9.98 -9.74
N LYS A 43 -15.27 10.90 -9.24
CA LYS A 43 -15.49 11.60 -7.97
C LYS A 43 -16.87 12.27 -7.89
N SER A 44 -17.42 12.75 -9.01
CA SER A 44 -18.77 13.32 -9.09
C SER A 44 -19.89 12.32 -8.74
N ARG A 45 -19.67 11.02 -8.99
CA ARG A 45 -20.61 9.94 -8.62
C ARG A 45 -20.52 9.54 -7.15
N PHE A 46 -19.46 9.96 -6.46
CA PHE A 46 -19.11 9.54 -5.10
C PHE A 46 -18.55 10.72 -4.28
N PRO A 47 -19.36 11.77 -4.02
CA PRO A 47 -18.90 13.03 -3.44
C PRO A 47 -18.19 12.85 -2.09
N ASP A 48 -18.62 11.89 -1.27
CA ASP A 48 -18.03 11.64 0.06
C ASP A 48 -16.90 10.59 0.06
N GLY A 49 -16.64 9.93 -1.08
CA GLY A 49 -15.65 8.85 -1.17
C GLY A 49 -14.21 9.37 -1.20
N SER A 50 -13.29 8.76 -0.46
CA SER A 50 -11.86 9.02 -0.64
C SER A 50 -11.39 8.62 -2.06
N GLU A 51 -10.26 9.14 -2.53
CA GLU A 51 -9.70 8.77 -3.86
C GLU A 51 -9.57 7.25 -4.02
N GLN A 52 -9.09 6.55 -2.99
CA GLN A 52 -9.01 5.09 -2.94
C GLN A 52 -10.40 4.43 -2.97
N GLY A 53 -11.36 4.95 -2.20
CA GLY A 53 -12.72 4.43 -2.17
C GLY A 53 -13.40 4.56 -3.54
N VAL A 54 -13.22 5.71 -4.20
CA VAL A 54 -13.71 5.92 -5.57
C VAL A 54 -13.06 4.94 -6.54
N PHE A 55 -11.74 4.75 -6.45
CA PHE A 55 -11.02 3.79 -7.29
C PHE A 55 -11.58 2.38 -7.15
N ASN A 56 -11.76 1.90 -5.92
CA ASN A 56 -12.31 0.57 -5.67
C ASN A 56 -13.73 0.39 -6.22
N LYS A 57 -14.56 1.44 -6.20
CA LYS A 57 -15.92 1.41 -6.79
C LYS A 57 -15.92 1.30 -8.32
N ILE A 58 -14.86 1.76 -9.00
CA ILE A 58 -14.82 1.84 -10.47
C ILE A 58 -13.77 0.93 -11.13
N LYS A 59 -12.94 0.21 -10.36
CA LYS A 59 -11.83 -0.59 -10.90
C LYS A 59 -12.25 -1.57 -12.00
N HIS A 60 -13.44 -2.14 -11.89
CA HIS A 60 -14.02 -2.99 -12.94
C HIS A 60 -14.39 -2.21 -14.21
N GLU A 61 -14.88 -0.97 -14.08
CA GLU A 61 -15.17 -0.09 -15.23
C GLU A 61 -13.90 0.32 -15.97
N LEU A 62 -12.79 0.57 -15.24
CA LEU A 62 -11.50 0.88 -15.85
C LEU A 62 -10.99 -0.28 -16.72
N VAL A 63 -11.28 -1.52 -16.33
CA VAL A 63 -10.93 -2.71 -17.12
C VAL A 63 -11.92 -2.90 -18.27
N SER A 64 -13.23 -2.91 -18.00
CA SER A 64 -14.24 -3.25 -19.01
C SER A 64 -14.46 -2.18 -20.07
N LYS A 65 -14.41 -0.89 -19.71
CA LYS A 65 -14.67 0.24 -20.63
C LYS A 65 -13.41 0.75 -21.31
N LEU A 66 -12.28 0.75 -20.60
CA LEU A 66 -11.02 1.35 -21.08
C LEU A 66 -9.94 0.32 -21.39
N GLN A 67 -10.24 -0.98 -21.24
CA GLN A 67 -9.30 -2.08 -21.49
C GLN A 67 -8.00 -1.89 -20.68
N GLY A 68 -8.16 -1.33 -19.47
CA GLY A 68 -7.10 -1.20 -18.49
C GLY A 68 -6.67 -2.57 -18.00
N ARG A 69 -5.38 -2.68 -17.66
CA ARG A 69 -4.86 -3.83 -16.91
C ARG A 69 -4.47 -3.35 -15.52
N ILE A 70 -4.99 -4.02 -14.50
CA ILE A 70 -4.75 -3.69 -13.10
C ILE A 70 -4.10 -4.90 -12.45
N GLU A 71 -2.99 -4.65 -11.78
CA GLU A 71 -2.22 -5.62 -11.02
C GLU A 71 -2.19 -5.19 -9.56
N ALA A 72 -2.53 -6.11 -8.66
CA ALA A 72 -2.40 -5.92 -7.23
C ALA A 72 -0.97 -6.27 -6.83
N LEU A 73 -0.30 -5.37 -6.12
CA LEU A 73 1.04 -5.60 -5.57
C LEU A 73 0.92 -6.28 -4.20
N GLU A 74 1.74 -7.31 -4.01
CA GLU A 74 1.81 -8.09 -2.77
C GLU A 74 2.43 -7.30 -1.62
N THR A 75 1.77 -7.33 -0.47
CA THR A 75 2.18 -6.61 0.75
C THR A 75 3.47 -7.12 1.38
N ALA A 76 3.89 -8.36 1.08
CA ALA A 76 5.20 -8.87 1.49
C ALA A 76 6.37 -8.06 0.91
N TYR A 77 6.19 -7.47 -0.28
CA TYR A 77 7.18 -6.61 -0.95
C TYR A 77 6.80 -5.13 -0.85
N PHE A 78 5.52 -4.81 -1.07
CA PHE A 78 4.98 -3.46 -1.01
C PHE A 78 4.22 -3.26 0.29
N SER A 79 4.97 -3.25 1.39
CA SER A 79 4.45 -3.33 2.74
C SER A 79 3.70 -2.08 3.16
N GLY A 80 2.79 -2.25 4.12
CA GLY A 80 2.07 -1.18 4.75
C GLY A 80 1.65 -1.53 6.18
N PHE A 81 1.02 -0.58 6.86
CA PHE A 81 0.53 -0.79 8.22
C PHE A 81 -0.78 -1.58 8.26
N CYS A 82 -1.57 -1.64 7.19
CA CYS A 82 -2.78 -2.48 7.16
C CYS A 82 -2.44 -3.98 7.27
N GLU A 83 -1.49 -4.44 6.46
CA GLU A 83 -1.01 -5.82 6.47
C GLU A 83 0.50 -5.81 6.70
N PHE A 84 0.86 -5.84 7.98
CA PHE A 84 2.21 -5.63 8.44
C PHE A 84 2.98 -6.95 8.48
N HIS A 85 4.04 -7.03 7.68
CA HIS A 85 4.95 -8.18 7.58
C HIS A 85 6.25 -7.89 8.33
N ASP A 86 6.86 -8.93 8.89
CA ASP A 86 8.11 -8.87 9.67
C ASP A 86 9.35 -9.37 8.91
N ASP A 87 9.19 -9.92 7.70
CA ASP A 87 10.31 -10.33 6.85
C ASP A 87 10.92 -9.15 6.07
N LEU A 88 11.82 -8.44 6.75
CA LEU A 88 12.58 -7.31 6.18
C LEU A 88 13.51 -7.70 5.00
N ASN A 89 13.72 -8.99 4.71
CA ASN A 89 14.48 -9.38 3.52
C ASN A 89 13.69 -9.17 2.22
N LYS A 90 12.36 -9.07 2.29
CA LYS A 90 11.48 -8.92 1.12
C LYS A 90 10.97 -7.49 0.93
N VAL A 91 10.84 -6.73 2.01
CA VAL A 91 10.24 -5.38 1.98
C VAL A 91 11.02 -4.46 1.04
N CYS A 92 10.31 -3.92 0.05
CA CYS A 92 10.81 -2.95 -0.93
C CYS A 92 10.29 -1.53 -0.64
N THR A 93 9.06 -1.41 -0.16
CA THR A 93 8.43 -0.14 0.23
C THR A 93 7.68 -0.27 1.55
N MET A 94 7.47 0.87 2.23
CA MET A 94 6.65 0.96 3.43
C MET A 94 5.67 2.11 3.31
N HIS A 95 4.37 1.80 3.35
CA HIS A 95 3.28 2.77 3.25
C HIS A 95 2.50 2.89 4.57
N ALA A 96 2.30 4.12 5.04
CA ALA A 96 1.45 4.40 6.21
C ALA A 96 -0.05 4.42 5.86
N ASN A 97 -0.56 3.32 5.27
CA ASN A 97 -2.00 3.05 5.16
C ASN A 97 -2.59 2.69 6.54
N CYS A 98 -3.92 2.53 6.66
CA CYS A 98 -4.58 2.21 7.94
C CYS A 98 -4.15 3.12 9.11
N CYS A 99 -4.10 4.44 8.85
CA CYS A 99 -3.63 5.41 9.82
C CYS A 99 -4.35 6.75 9.66
N ILE A 100 -4.88 7.28 10.76
CA ILE A 100 -5.56 8.58 10.81
C ILE A 100 -4.62 9.61 11.46
N GLY A 101 -4.55 10.79 10.83
CA GLY A 101 -3.75 11.92 11.29
C GLY A 101 -2.33 11.92 10.72
N LEU A 102 -1.91 13.09 10.19
CA LEU A 102 -0.58 13.26 9.60
C LEU A 102 0.53 13.07 10.62
N GLU A 103 0.35 13.56 11.85
CA GLU A 103 1.34 13.45 12.92
C GLU A 103 1.65 11.98 13.25
N ASN A 104 0.62 11.16 13.44
CA ASN A 104 0.79 9.71 13.70
C ASN A 104 1.54 9.03 12.56
N LYS A 105 1.19 9.34 11.31
CA LYS A 105 1.90 8.82 10.12
C LYS A 105 3.38 9.17 10.15
N VAL A 106 3.71 10.43 10.39
CA VAL A 106 5.10 10.90 10.40
C VAL A 106 5.90 10.25 11.52
N LEU A 107 5.33 10.14 12.72
CA LEU A 107 6.01 9.51 13.86
C LEU A 107 6.26 8.02 13.62
N ASP A 108 5.26 7.26 13.17
CA ASP A 108 5.45 5.83 12.90
C ASP A 108 6.39 5.59 11.71
N LEU A 109 6.34 6.41 10.65
CA LEU A 109 7.29 6.32 9.54
C LEU A 109 8.73 6.66 9.95
N ARG A 110 8.94 7.56 10.92
CA ARG A 110 10.27 7.83 11.48
C ARG A 110 10.83 6.59 12.19
N ASP A 111 10.01 5.88 12.96
CA ASP A 111 10.43 4.64 13.60
C ASP A 111 10.76 3.57 12.55
N LYS A 112 9.96 3.42 11.50
CA LYS A 112 10.28 2.52 10.38
C LYS A 112 11.60 2.87 9.70
N ALA A 113 11.85 4.15 9.45
CA ALA A 113 13.08 4.60 8.84
C ALA A 113 14.31 4.35 9.73
N ALA A 114 14.16 4.47 11.06
CA ALA A 114 15.22 4.17 12.02
C ALA A 114 15.52 2.66 12.06
N ASP A 115 14.49 1.83 12.17
CA ASP A 115 14.65 0.37 12.17
C ASP A 115 15.22 -0.13 10.85
N TRP A 116 14.75 0.40 9.72
CA TRP A 116 15.28 0.07 8.39
C TRP A 116 16.76 0.44 8.25
N ARG A 117 17.19 1.58 8.79
CA ARG A 117 18.61 1.99 8.80
C ARG A 117 19.46 1.01 9.60
N ASN A 118 18.99 0.57 10.76
CA ASN A 118 19.71 -0.40 11.59
C ASN A 118 19.78 -1.77 10.92
N TYR A 119 18.67 -2.24 10.34
CA TYR A 119 18.61 -3.49 9.58
C TYR A 119 19.55 -3.45 8.36
N THR A 120 19.55 -2.36 7.60
CA THR A 120 20.39 -2.21 6.40
C THR A 120 21.87 -1.94 6.69
N ALA A 121 22.24 -1.68 7.94
CA ALA A 121 23.63 -1.64 8.39
C ALA A 121 24.23 -3.04 8.64
N LEU A 122 23.39 -4.06 8.83
CA LEU A 122 23.84 -5.45 9.01
C LEU A 122 24.39 -6.04 7.71
N THR A 123 25.34 -6.95 7.85
CA THR A 123 25.83 -7.80 6.76
C THR A 123 24.73 -8.74 6.23
N PRO A 124 24.80 -9.20 4.97
CA PRO A 124 23.86 -10.19 4.44
C PRO A 124 23.74 -11.46 5.31
N GLU A 125 24.85 -11.92 5.89
CA GLU A 125 24.90 -13.08 6.77
C GLU A 125 24.14 -12.85 8.07
N GLU A 126 24.27 -11.66 8.68
CA GLU A 126 23.54 -11.30 9.90
C GLU A 126 22.03 -11.19 9.65
N ARG A 127 21.62 -10.63 8.50
CA ARG A 127 20.20 -10.57 8.10
C ARG A 127 19.63 -11.97 7.88
N LYS A 128 20.37 -12.84 7.19
CA LYS A 128 19.97 -14.23 6.94
C LYS A 128 19.86 -15.06 8.21
N LYS A 129 20.70 -14.76 9.21
CA LYS A 129 20.66 -15.39 10.54
C LYS A 129 19.53 -14.85 11.43
N GLY A 130 18.78 -13.84 11.00
CA GLY A 130 17.71 -13.24 11.79
C GLY A 130 18.20 -12.51 13.04
N VAL A 131 19.42 -11.96 13.00
CA VAL A 131 20.02 -11.26 14.17
C VAL A 131 19.24 -9.98 14.51
N PHE A 132 18.55 -9.40 13.52
CA PHE A 132 17.73 -8.21 13.73
C PHE A 132 16.39 -8.56 14.41
N ASN A 133 16.20 -8.06 15.63
CA ASN A 133 15.02 -8.34 16.45
C ASN A 133 14.11 -7.12 16.67
N LYS A 134 14.37 -5.99 16.00
CA LYS A 134 13.68 -4.72 16.26
C LYS A 134 12.93 -4.21 15.03
N TRP A 135 11.73 -4.71 14.82
CA TRP A 135 10.79 -4.16 13.84
C TRP A 135 9.59 -3.55 14.56
N THR A 136 9.70 -2.26 14.90
CA THR A 136 8.75 -1.56 15.77
C THR A 136 7.38 -1.52 15.11
N PRO A 137 6.27 -1.99 15.72
CA PRO A 137 4.95 -1.92 15.12
C PRO A 137 4.43 -0.46 15.00
N PRO A 138 3.56 -0.14 14.03
CA PRO A 138 3.00 1.21 13.84
C PRO A 138 1.88 1.49 14.86
N ALA A 139 2.24 1.48 16.14
CA ALA A 139 1.31 1.51 17.27
C ALA A 139 0.42 2.75 17.31
N ARG A 140 0.95 3.92 16.93
CA ARG A 140 0.18 5.19 16.95
C ARG A 140 -0.88 5.16 15.87
N CYS A 141 -0.54 4.70 14.67
CA CYS A 141 -1.48 4.52 13.57
C CYS A 141 -2.57 3.50 13.92
N TRP A 142 -2.19 2.32 14.42
CA TRP A 142 -3.15 1.25 14.79
C TRP A 142 -4.15 1.70 15.85
N LYS A 143 -3.68 2.43 16.88
CA LYS A 143 -4.57 3.01 17.89
C LYS A 143 -5.64 3.91 17.28
N THR A 144 -5.33 4.65 16.22
CA THR A 144 -6.30 5.58 15.59
C THR A 144 -7.44 4.89 14.86
N ILE A 145 -7.28 3.61 14.51
CA ILE A 145 -8.29 2.80 13.81
C ILE A 145 -8.86 1.68 14.68
N GLY A 146 -8.60 1.72 16.00
CA GLY A 146 -9.12 0.75 16.96
C GLY A 146 -8.42 -0.61 16.96
N TRP A 147 -7.21 -0.70 16.38
CA TRP A 147 -6.39 -1.90 16.46
C TRP A 147 -5.55 -1.84 17.73
N ASN A 148 -5.69 -2.86 18.58
CA ASN A 148 -4.91 -3.01 19.79
C ASN A 148 -3.73 -3.95 19.54
N LEU A 149 -2.57 -3.58 20.06
CA LEU A 149 -1.35 -4.38 20.11
C LEU A 149 -1.38 -5.36 21.27
#